data_AF-A0A6L8U384-F1
#
_entry.id   AF-A0A6L8U384-F1
#
_cell.length_a   1.000
_cell.length_b   1.000
_cell.length_c   1.000
_cell.angle_alpha   90.00
_cell.angle_beta   90.00
_cell.angle_gamma   90.00
#
_symmetry.space_group_name_H-M   'P 1'
#
loop_
_entity.id
_entity.type
_entity.pdbx_description
1 polymer ?
#
loop_
_entity_poly.entity_id
_entity_poly.type
_entity_poly.pdbx_seq_one_letter_code
_entity_poly.pdbx_strand_id
1 'polypeptide(L)'
;MTDFIIKYRWVIVAVSFTLAIGLGLLIPSSETDPDIRNYIPEHMDSRVTNDSIEKEFGVQDMIMVLFTDTSILKPGDLRQVREIDRAFSRMDGIGTVNSLFTARKIEGRDGMMVVDPLIDRIPESAERLEMLKQDILANDFARDIVISSDMTTAAITGTINTNVSEYETLSKVDSVIAASSGDAQILTGGLPYIRKHITSDVNHDAVILIPLALIIMLTVLKLSLGEWRSVFIPFTVVILSTLVTMGMIPLC
;
A
#
# COMPACT_ATOMS: atom_id res chain seq x y z
N MET A 1 -10.17 -49.80 -18.50
CA MET A 1 -9.89 -48.35 -18.43
C MET A 1 -8.84 -47.92 -19.45
N THR A 2 -7.70 -48.61 -19.53
CA THR A 2 -6.61 -48.34 -20.47
C THR A 2 -7.02 -48.36 -21.95
N ASP A 3 -7.86 -49.32 -22.36
CA ASP A 3 -8.33 -49.42 -23.76
C ASP A 3 -9.20 -48.22 -24.20
N PHE A 4 -9.96 -47.65 -23.27
CA PHE A 4 -10.79 -46.46 -23.52
C PHE A 4 -9.92 -45.22 -23.73
N ILE A 5 -8.88 -45.04 -22.90
CA ILE A 5 -7.94 -43.93 -23.00
C ILE A 5 -7.16 -43.99 -24.33
N ILE A 6 -6.71 -45.18 -24.73
CA ILE A 6 -5.96 -45.36 -25.99
C ILE A 6 -6.85 -45.14 -27.21
N LYS A 7 -8.13 -45.54 -27.15
CA LYS A 7 -9.11 -45.35 -28.22
C LYS A 7 -9.46 -43.87 -28.45
N TYR A 8 -9.62 -43.10 -27.37
CA TYR A 8 -10.00 -41.69 -27.43
C TYR A 8 -8.84 -40.71 -27.16
N ARG A 9 -7.58 -41.17 -27.32
CA ARG A 9 -6.38 -40.42 -26.94
C ARG A 9 -6.35 -38.97 -27.42
N TRP A 10 -6.75 -38.73 -28.66
CA TRP A 10 -6.76 -37.39 -29.26
C TRP A 10 -7.86 -36.49 -28.69
N VAL A 11 -9.02 -37.08 -28.36
CA VAL A 11 -10.13 -36.35 -27.74
C VAL A 11 -9.75 -35.94 -26.32
N ILE A 12 -9.13 -36.85 -25.55
CA ILE A 12 -8.69 -36.56 -24.18
C ILE A 12 -7.64 -35.44 -24.18
N VAL A 13 -6.62 -35.54 -25.04
CA VAL A 13 -5.59 -34.49 -25.16
C VAL A 13 -6.20 -33.16 -25.57
N ALA A 14 -7.11 -33.14 -26.54
CA ALA A 14 -7.77 -31.92 -26.99
C ALA A 14 -8.60 -31.28 -25.85
N VAL A 15 -9.41 -32.07 -25.15
CA VAL A 15 -10.23 -31.58 -24.03
C VAL A 15 -9.36 -31.04 -22.90
N SER A 16 -8.29 -31.74 -22.51
CA SER A 16 -7.37 -31.27 -21.47
C SER A 16 -6.68 -29.96 -21.86
N PHE A 17 -6.25 -29.83 -23.12
CA PHE A 17 -5.67 -28.58 -23.62
C PHE A 17 -6.68 -27.44 -23.66
N THR A 18 -7.88 -27.68 -24.18
CA THR A 18 -8.95 -26.67 -24.23
C THR A 18 -9.33 -26.20 -22.84
N LEU A 19 -9.44 -27.12 -21.87
CA LEU A 19 -9.74 -26.78 -20.48
C LEU A 19 -8.61 -25.94 -19.86
N ALA A 20 -7.36 -26.37 -20.03
CA ALA A 20 -6.21 -25.65 -19.47
C ALA A 20 -6.04 -24.26 -20.08
N ILE A 21 -6.25 -24.10 -21.39
CA ILE A 21 -6.23 -22.79 -22.06
C ILE A 21 -7.41 -21.94 -21.58
N GLY A 22 -8.61 -22.51 -21.51
CA GLY A 22 -9.82 -21.80 -21.07
C GLY A 22 -9.69 -21.24 -19.65
N LEU A 23 -9.20 -22.05 -18.72
CA LEU A 23 -8.90 -21.62 -17.35
C LEU A 23 -7.66 -20.71 -17.28
N GLY A 24 -6.64 -20.98 -18.11
CA GLY A 24 -5.44 -20.16 -18.20
C GLY A 24 -5.73 -18.71 -18.60
N LEU A 25 -6.77 -18.47 -19.41
CA LEU A 25 -7.23 -17.12 -19.76
C LEU A 25 -7.82 -16.34 -18.58
N LEU A 26 -8.19 -17.00 -17.48
CA LEU A 26 -8.66 -16.35 -16.26
C LEU A 26 -7.52 -15.92 -15.34
N ILE A 27 -6.30 -16.43 -15.51
CA ILE A 27 -5.15 -16.09 -14.65
C ILE A 27 -4.91 -14.57 -14.55
N PRO A 28 -4.98 -13.76 -15.63
CA PRO A 28 -4.80 -12.32 -15.54
C PRO A 28 -5.86 -11.58 -14.70
N SER A 29 -6.99 -12.22 -14.40
CA SER A 29 -8.02 -11.66 -13.51
C SER A 29 -7.80 -11.98 -12.03
N SER A 30 -6.77 -12.78 -11.71
CA SER A 30 -6.39 -13.04 -10.33
C SER A 30 -5.79 -11.79 -9.71
N GLU A 31 -6.42 -11.28 -8.66
CA GLU A 31 -5.89 -10.17 -7.86
C GLU A 31 -5.24 -10.71 -6.58
N THR A 32 -4.10 -10.13 -6.23
CA THR A 32 -3.47 -10.40 -4.92
C THR A 32 -4.20 -9.57 -3.88
N ASP A 33 -4.70 -10.21 -2.84
CA ASP A 33 -5.30 -9.53 -1.69
C ASP A 33 -4.24 -9.33 -0.58
N PRO A 34 -3.73 -8.11 -0.38
CA PRO A 34 -2.76 -7.81 0.66
C PRO A 34 -3.40 -7.50 2.02
N ASP A 35 -4.74 -7.55 2.15
CA ASP A 35 -5.41 -7.13 3.37
C ASP A 35 -5.21 -8.15 4.50
N ILE A 36 -4.40 -7.76 5.48
CA ILE A 36 -4.08 -8.56 6.67
C ILE A 36 -5.36 -8.96 7.43
N ARG A 37 -6.43 -8.17 7.32
CA ARG A 37 -7.72 -8.49 7.94
C ARG A 37 -8.28 -9.82 7.45
N ASN A 38 -8.05 -10.18 6.19
CA ASN A 38 -8.56 -11.42 5.60
C ASN A 38 -7.87 -12.68 6.14
N TYR A 39 -6.82 -12.53 6.95
CA TYR A 39 -6.25 -13.62 7.74
C TYR A 39 -7.04 -13.94 9.03
N ILE A 40 -7.97 -13.07 9.42
CA ILE A 40 -8.82 -13.25 10.61
C ILE A 40 -10.16 -13.86 10.20
N PRO A 41 -10.63 -14.94 10.83
CA PRO A 41 -11.94 -15.53 10.52
C PRO A 41 -13.10 -14.52 10.59
N GLU A 42 -13.98 -14.53 9.59
CA GLU A 42 -15.11 -13.59 9.46
C GLU A 42 -16.10 -13.63 10.64
N HIS A 43 -16.25 -14.79 11.26
CA HIS A 43 -17.19 -15.01 12.37
C HIS A 43 -16.64 -14.58 13.74
N MET A 44 -15.44 -14.00 13.80
CA MET A 44 -14.88 -13.51 15.05
C MET A 44 -15.59 -12.21 15.46
N ASP A 45 -16.11 -12.15 16.69
CA ASP A 45 -16.88 -11.00 17.19
C ASP A 45 -16.17 -9.66 17.00
N SER A 46 -14.84 -9.63 17.14
CA SER A 46 -14.01 -8.45 16.91
C SER A 46 -14.05 -7.95 15.47
N ARG A 47 -14.02 -8.86 14.48
CA ARG A 47 -14.10 -8.52 13.06
C ARG A 47 -15.48 -7.99 12.70
N VAL A 48 -16.54 -8.66 13.15
CA VAL A 48 -17.94 -8.24 12.91
C VAL A 48 -18.23 -6.86 13.52
N THR A 49 -17.72 -6.61 14.73
CA THR A 49 -17.86 -5.30 15.39
C THR A 49 -17.12 -4.21 14.59
N ASN A 50 -15.90 -4.50 14.14
CA ASN A 50 -15.12 -3.56 13.34
C ASN A 50 -15.76 -3.30 11.96
N ASP A 51 -16.31 -4.33 11.30
CA ASP A 51 -17.07 -4.19 10.04
C ASP A 51 -18.26 -3.23 10.24
N SER A 52 -18.93 -3.32 11.38
CA SER A 52 -20.08 -2.46 11.71
C SER A 52 -19.64 -1.00 11.94
N ILE A 53 -18.50 -0.78 12.60
CA ILE A 53 -17.92 0.55 12.80
C ILE A 53 -17.56 1.17 11.45
N GLU A 54 -16.84 0.44 10.61
CA GLU A 54 -16.42 0.95 9.29
C GLU A 54 -17.58 1.20 8.35
N LYS A 55 -18.67 0.41 8.45
CA LYS A 55 -19.87 0.66 7.66
C LYS A 55 -20.52 2.00 8.00
N GLU A 56 -20.51 2.40 9.27
CA GLU A 56 -21.13 3.65 9.72
C GLU A 56 -20.18 4.85 9.65
N PHE A 57 -18.88 4.65 9.92
CA PHE A 57 -17.89 5.72 10.02
C PHE A 57 -16.91 5.77 8.84
N GLY A 58 -16.94 4.80 7.93
CA GLY A 58 -16.01 4.64 6.82
C GLY A 58 -14.71 3.94 7.22
N VAL A 59 -13.95 3.48 6.21
CA VAL A 59 -12.60 2.94 6.39
C VAL A 59 -11.65 4.09 6.73
N GLN A 60 -10.91 3.95 7.83
CA GLN A 60 -10.01 5.00 8.35
C GLN A 60 -8.53 4.70 8.10
N ASP A 61 -8.23 3.98 7.03
CA ASP A 61 -6.86 3.73 6.63
C ASP A 61 -6.17 5.05 6.30
N MET A 62 -5.02 5.27 6.93
CA MET A 62 -4.27 6.50 6.79
C MET A 62 -2.87 6.23 6.25
N ILE A 63 -2.45 7.12 5.36
CA ILE A 63 -1.04 7.29 5.03
C ILE A 63 -0.40 8.21 6.07
N MET A 64 0.87 7.96 6.34
CA MET A 64 1.69 8.76 7.23
C MET A 64 2.98 9.14 6.51
N VAL A 65 3.32 10.42 6.54
CA VAL A 65 4.55 10.96 5.97
C VAL A 65 5.26 11.73 7.07
N LEU A 66 6.40 11.21 7.51
CA LEU A 66 7.24 11.79 8.52
C LEU A 66 8.38 12.57 7.88
N PHE A 67 8.71 13.70 8.48
CA PHE A 67 9.80 14.58 8.09
C PHE A 67 10.76 14.66 9.27
N THR A 68 12.03 14.33 9.08
CA THR A 68 13.03 14.32 10.15
C THR A 68 14.24 15.16 9.76
N ASP A 69 14.62 16.07 10.66
CA ASP A 69 15.86 16.85 10.59
C ASP A 69 16.30 17.22 12.03
N THR A 70 17.42 17.93 12.19
CA THR A 70 17.88 18.43 13.49
C THR A 70 16.87 19.38 14.15
N SER A 71 16.07 20.08 13.33
CA SER A 71 14.96 20.90 13.79
C SER A 71 14.02 21.16 12.62
N ILE A 72 12.80 20.64 12.68
CA ILE A 72 11.80 20.76 11.61
C ILE A 72 11.17 22.15 11.52
N LEU A 73 11.46 23.02 12.49
CA LEU A 73 10.98 24.41 12.51
C LEU A 73 11.77 25.33 11.56
N LYS A 74 12.82 24.84 10.91
CA LYS A 74 13.57 25.61 9.92
C LYS A 74 12.61 26.09 8.82
N PRO A 75 12.76 27.34 8.32
CA PRO A 75 11.90 27.84 7.25
C PRO A 75 11.95 27.01 5.96
N GLY A 76 13.06 26.30 5.69
CA GLY A 76 13.17 25.34 4.59
C GLY A 76 12.21 24.17 4.76
N ASP A 77 12.30 23.47 5.88
CA ASP A 77 11.50 22.28 6.16
C ASP A 77 10.01 22.62 6.31
N LEU A 78 9.68 23.74 6.98
CA LEU A 78 8.30 24.22 7.05
C LEU A 78 7.73 24.54 5.66
N ARG A 79 8.55 24.99 4.69
CA ARG A 79 8.11 25.16 3.30
C ARG A 79 7.85 23.81 2.64
N GLN A 80 8.75 22.85 2.81
CA GLN A 80 8.60 21.50 2.28
C GLN A 80 7.32 20.82 2.81
N VAL A 81 7.10 20.85 4.12
CA VAL A 81 5.89 20.32 4.77
C VAL A 81 4.63 21.00 4.22
N ARG A 82 4.65 22.33 4.05
CA ARG A 82 3.50 23.08 3.49
C ARG A 82 3.20 22.73 2.03
N GLU A 83 4.23 22.49 1.23
CA GLU A 83 4.06 22.12 -0.18
C GLU A 83 3.37 20.76 -0.30
N ILE A 84 3.83 19.78 0.49
CA ILE A 84 3.26 18.44 0.51
C ILE A 84 1.84 18.45 1.11
N ASP A 85 1.63 19.15 2.23
CA ASP A 85 0.32 19.33 2.86
C ASP A 85 -0.73 19.87 1.86
N ARG A 86 -0.37 20.92 1.12
CA ARG A 86 -1.26 21.52 0.11
C ARG A 86 -1.52 20.60 -1.08
N ALA A 87 -0.51 19.84 -1.50
CA ALA A 87 -0.66 18.88 -2.57
C ALA A 87 -1.59 17.73 -2.16
N PHE A 88 -1.44 17.22 -0.94
CA PHE A 88 -2.29 16.16 -0.40
C PHE A 88 -3.74 16.64 -0.20
N SER A 89 -3.92 17.85 0.34
CA SER A 89 -5.25 18.43 0.56
C SER A 89 -6.05 18.68 -0.72
N ARG A 90 -5.40 18.64 -1.89
CA ARG A 90 -6.03 18.82 -3.21
C ARG A 90 -6.13 17.51 -4.00
N MET A 91 -5.68 16.41 -3.43
CA MET A 91 -5.61 15.13 -4.11
C MET A 91 -6.93 14.37 -3.94
N ASP A 92 -7.58 14.02 -5.06
CA ASP A 92 -8.88 13.33 -5.02
C ASP A 92 -8.89 11.98 -4.30
N GLY A 93 -7.71 11.34 -4.12
CA GLY A 93 -7.54 10.08 -3.40
C GLY A 93 -7.29 10.20 -1.89
N ILE A 94 -7.10 11.43 -1.39
CA ILE A 94 -6.84 11.71 0.02
C ILE A 94 -8.00 12.53 0.59
N GLY A 95 -8.56 12.05 1.69
CA GLY A 95 -9.60 12.74 2.46
C GLY A 95 -9.01 13.75 3.43
N THR A 96 -9.23 13.53 4.73
CA THR A 96 -8.81 14.45 5.78
C THR A 96 -7.29 14.41 5.92
N VAL A 97 -6.65 15.58 5.81
CA VAL A 97 -5.21 15.77 6.02
C VAL A 97 -4.96 16.44 7.37
N ASN A 98 -4.20 15.76 8.23
CA ASN A 98 -3.75 16.32 9.50
C ASN A 98 -2.24 16.59 9.43
N SER A 99 -1.87 17.85 9.60
CA SER A 99 -0.50 18.34 9.57
C SER A 99 -0.35 19.52 10.50
N LEU A 100 0.88 20.01 10.63
CA LEU A 100 1.17 21.26 11.32
C LEU A 100 0.42 22.49 10.74
N PHE A 101 0.08 22.46 9.45
CA PHE A 101 -0.62 23.56 8.76
C PHE A 101 -2.14 23.44 8.81
N THR A 102 -2.69 22.25 9.08
CA THR A 102 -4.13 22.07 9.33
C THR A 102 -4.48 22.06 10.82
N ALA A 103 -3.48 21.89 11.69
CA ALA A 103 -3.62 21.98 13.14
C ALA A 103 -4.15 23.36 13.59
N ARG A 104 -5.03 23.33 14.58
CA ARG A 104 -5.67 24.51 15.15
C ARG A 104 -5.24 24.70 16.60
N LYS A 105 -5.03 25.94 16.97
CA LYS A 105 -4.81 26.40 18.33
C LYS A 105 -6.16 26.77 18.92
N ILE A 106 -6.58 26.06 19.97
CA ILE A 106 -7.86 26.26 20.63
C ILE A 106 -7.59 26.81 22.03
N GLU A 107 -8.02 28.04 22.30
CA GLU A 107 -7.82 28.71 23.58
C GLU A 107 -9.10 29.38 24.07
N GLY A 108 -9.26 29.45 25.39
CA GLY A 108 -10.29 30.26 26.03
C GLY A 108 -9.79 31.68 26.24
N ARG A 109 -10.40 32.68 25.59
CA ARG A 109 -10.10 34.10 25.80
C ARG A 109 -11.38 34.83 26.19
N ASP A 110 -11.37 35.50 27.35
CA ASP A 110 -12.49 36.30 27.86
C ASP A 110 -13.84 35.55 27.90
N GLY A 111 -13.80 34.26 28.25
CA GLY A 111 -15.00 33.40 28.30
C GLY A 111 -15.49 32.89 26.94
N MET A 112 -14.76 33.16 25.85
CA MET A 112 -15.04 32.65 24.51
C MET A 112 -13.98 31.64 24.06
N MET A 113 -14.38 30.66 23.25
CA MET A 113 -13.46 29.73 22.59
C MET A 113 -12.97 30.36 21.28
N VAL A 114 -11.66 30.60 21.18
CA VAL A 114 -10.99 31.08 19.98
C VAL A 114 -10.27 29.92 19.31
N VAL A 115 -10.46 29.79 17.99
CA VAL A 115 -9.87 28.72 17.18
C VAL A 115 -9.07 29.34 16.04
N ASP A 116 -7.77 29.46 16.25
CA ASP A 116 -6.84 30.04 15.27
C ASP A 116 -5.99 28.96 14.59
N PRO A 117 -5.50 29.17 13.36
CA PRO A 117 -4.49 28.28 12.77
C PRO A 117 -3.23 28.26 13.62
N LEU A 118 -2.62 27.08 13.80
CA LEU A 118 -1.37 26.95 14.55
C LEU A 118 -0.20 27.66 13.83
N ILE A 119 -0.17 27.59 12.50
CA ILE A 119 0.76 28.33 11.65
C ILE A 119 -0.02 29.06 10.56
N ASP A 120 -0.10 30.38 10.67
CA ASP A 120 -0.64 31.21 9.58
C ASP A 120 0.44 31.56 8.54
N ARG A 121 1.64 31.95 9.02
CA ARG A 121 2.80 32.24 8.18
C ARG A 121 4.05 31.59 8.73
N ILE A 122 4.92 31.12 7.84
CA ILE A 122 6.20 30.53 8.20
C ILE A 122 7.03 31.60 8.94
N PRO A 123 7.48 31.34 10.17
CA PRO A 123 8.26 32.30 10.93
C PRO A 123 9.65 32.51 10.29
N GLU A 124 10.00 33.77 10.04
CA GLU A 124 11.32 34.16 9.50
C GLU A 124 12.26 34.72 10.58
N SER A 125 11.73 35.06 11.76
CA SER A 125 12.51 35.58 12.89
C SER A 125 12.65 34.53 14.00
N ALA A 126 13.79 34.55 14.69
CA ALA A 126 14.06 33.66 15.81
C ALA A 126 13.02 33.80 16.94
N GLU A 127 12.56 35.02 17.21
CA GLU A 127 11.52 35.29 18.21
C GLU A 127 10.19 34.61 17.88
N ARG A 128 9.75 34.69 16.61
CA ARG A 128 8.51 34.03 16.17
C ARG A 128 8.62 32.52 16.17
N LEU A 129 9.82 31.99 15.91
CA LEU A 129 10.07 30.56 15.92
C LEU A 129 10.01 30.00 17.35
N GLU A 130 10.53 30.75 18.33
CA GLU A 130 10.42 30.36 19.74
C GLU A 130 8.98 30.46 20.25
N MET A 131 8.22 31.47 19.82
CA MET A 131 6.78 31.55 20.09
C MET A 131 6.03 30.36 19.50
N LEU A 132 6.29 30.01 18.23
CA LEU A 132 5.68 28.85 17.59
C LEU A 132 6.01 27.55 18.34
N LYS A 133 7.26 27.39 18.79
CA LYS A 133 7.67 26.23 19.59
C LYS A 133 6.87 26.13 20.89
N GLN A 134 6.67 27.24 21.60
CA GLN A 134 5.84 27.27 22.80
C GLN A 134 4.39 26.94 22.50
N ASP A 135 3.84 27.49 21.42
CA ASP A 135 2.47 27.22 20.97
C ASP A 135 2.26 25.74 20.63
N ILE A 136 3.23 25.09 19.97
CA ILE A 136 3.19 23.66 19.68
C ILE A 136 3.21 22.85 20.97
N LEU A 137 4.13 23.16 21.90
CA LEU A 137 4.26 22.43 23.16
C LEU A 137 3.05 22.59 24.09
N ALA A 138 2.37 23.74 24.02
CA ALA A 138 1.16 24.00 24.78
C ALA A 138 -0.11 23.38 24.15
N ASN A 139 -0.06 23.02 22.87
CA ASN A 139 -1.20 22.49 22.15
C ASN A 139 -1.19 20.95 22.12
N ASP A 140 -2.11 20.33 22.86
CA ASP A 140 -2.25 18.87 22.91
C ASP A 140 -2.65 18.24 21.56
N PHE A 141 -3.20 19.02 20.61
CA PHE A 141 -3.47 18.56 19.24
C PHE A 141 -2.26 18.63 18.32
N ALA A 142 -1.17 19.28 18.75
CA ALA A 142 0.04 19.46 17.97
C ALA A 142 1.20 18.63 18.50
N ARG A 143 1.46 18.73 19.81
CA ARG A 143 2.56 18.05 20.51
C ARG A 143 2.38 16.53 20.44
N ASP A 144 3.41 15.87 19.92
CA ASP A 144 3.49 14.42 19.72
C ASP A 144 2.39 13.81 18.83
N ILE A 145 1.67 14.66 18.07
CA ILE A 145 0.66 14.26 17.08
C ILE A 145 1.13 14.64 15.68
N VAL A 146 1.43 15.92 15.45
CA VAL A 146 1.92 16.43 14.14
C VAL A 146 3.35 16.94 14.20
N ILE A 147 3.86 17.26 15.40
CA ILE A 147 5.28 17.56 15.65
C ILE A 147 5.73 16.88 16.94
N SER A 148 6.94 16.34 16.95
CA SER A 148 7.57 15.78 18.14
C SER A 148 7.93 16.85 19.18
N SER A 149 7.87 16.50 20.47
CA SER A 149 8.24 17.40 21.57
C SER A 149 9.68 17.95 21.49
N ASP A 150 10.60 17.25 20.84
CA ASP A 150 11.98 17.68 20.61
C ASP A 150 12.16 18.55 19.34
N MET A 151 11.08 18.79 18.59
CA MET A 151 11.04 19.56 17.34
C MET A 151 11.91 19.00 16.21
N THR A 152 12.28 17.72 16.25
CA THR A 152 13.09 17.07 15.20
C THR A 152 12.24 16.46 14.10
N THR A 153 10.98 16.12 14.40
CA THR A 153 10.11 15.36 13.51
C THR A 153 8.75 16.03 13.34
N ALA A 154 8.27 16.12 12.10
CA ALA A 154 6.87 16.45 11.81
C ALA A 154 6.18 15.29 11.09
N ALA A 155 4.86 15.21 11.22
CA ALA A 155 4.01 14.23 10.56
C ALA A 155 2.93 14.92 9.73
N ILE A 156 2.71 14.40 8.53
CA ILE A 156 1.49 14.62 7.75
C ILE A 156 0.78 13.27 7.67
N THR A 157 -0.47 13.23 8.13
CA THR A 157 -1.33 12.05 7.96
C THR A 157 -2.49 12.39 7.04
N GLY A 158 -2.92 11.42 6.24
CA GLY A 158 -4.03 11.58 5.31
C GLY A 158 -4.87 10.32 5.27
N THR A 159 -6.19 10.42 5.42
CA THR A 159 -7.09 9.26 5.25
C THR A 159 -7.21 8.95 3.76
N ILE A 160 -6.99 7.70 3.35
CA ILE A 160 -7.24 7.27 1.97
C ILE A 160 -8.74 7.14 1.75
N ASN A 161 -9.23 7.61 0.61
CA ASN A 161 -10.61 7.39 0.20
C ASN A 161 -10.70 6.30 -0.88
N THR A 162 -11.91 5.77 -1.07
CA THR A 162 -12.19 4.70 -2.03
C THR A 162 -12.59 5.21 -3.42
N ASN A 163 -12.52 6.52 -3.66
CA ASN A 163 -12.92 7.12 -4.94
C ASN A 163 -11.90 6.84 -6.06
N VAL A 164 -10.62 6.68 -5.69
CA VAL A 164 -9.50 6.42 -6.58
C VAL A 164 -8.79 5.15 -6.10
N SER A 165 -8.20 4.39 -7.02
CA SER A 165 -7.38 3.22 -6.64
C SER A 165 -6.30 3.61 -5.64
N GLU A 166 -6.14 2.80 -4.58
CA GLU A 166 -5.10 2.99 -3.56
C GLU A 166 -3.71 3.06 -4.19
N TYR A 167 -3.42 2.18 -5.16
CA TYR A 167 -2.13 2.16 -5.86
C TYR A 167 -1.86 3.45 -6.64
N GLU A 168 -2.88 3.99 -7.32
CA GLU A 168 -2.77 5.25 -8.06
C GLU A 168 -2.56 6.43 -7.10
N THR A 169 -3.30 6.45 -6.00
CA THR A 169 -3.18 7.48 -4.96
C THR A 169 -1.77 7.48 -4.37
N LEU A 170 -1.27 6.32 -3.95
CA LEU A 170 0.08 6.19 -3.41
C LEU A 170 1.17 6.57 -4.42
N SER A 171 0.97 6.25 -5.70
CA SER A 171 1.93 6.64 -6.75
C SER A 171 1.96 8.16 -6.97
N LYS A 172 0.81 8.84 -6.86
CA LYS A 172 0.74 10.31 -6.88
C LYS A 172 1.39 10.91 -5.64
N VAL A 173 1.18 10.32 -4.46
CA VAL A 173 1.84 10.72 -3.20
C VAL A 173 3.36 10.63 -3.35
N ASP A 174 3.88 9.50 -3.82
CA ASP A 174 5.32 9.31 -4.02
C ASP A 174 5.89 10.33 -5.02
N SER A 175 5.13 10.66 -6.06
CA SER A 175 5.53 11.68 -7.04
C SER A 175 5.59 13.09 -6.45
N VAL A 176 4.64 13.45 -5.58
CA VAL A 176 4.63 14.73 -4.85
C VAL A 176 5.80 14.82 -3.89
N ILE A 177 6.06 13.74 -3.15
CA ILE A 177 7.20 13.66 -2.22
C ILE A 177 8.52 13.81 -2.98
N ALA A 178 8.69 13.10 -4.10
CA ALA A 178 9.89 13.15 -4.93
C ALA A 178 10.12 14.52 -5.60
N ALA A 179 9.04 15.26 -5.89
CA ALA A 179 9.12 16.61 -6.46
C ALA A 179 9.36 17.70 -5.40
N SER A 180 9.16 17.39 -4.12
CA SER A 180 9.35 18.37 -3.04
C SER A 180 10.82 18.74 -2.91
N SER A 181 11.09 20.02 -2.64
CA SER A 181 12.44 20.52 -2.42
C SER A 181 12.62 20.85 -0.93
N GLY A 182 13.51 20.13 -0.24
CA GLY A 182 13.86 20.41 1.15
C GLY A 182 14.94 19.47 1.68
N ASP A 183 15.51 19.83 2.83
CA ASP A 183 16.64 19.14 3.45
C ASP A 183 16.18 18.02 4.42
N ALA A 184 14.91 18.04 4.84
CA ALA A 184 14.38 17.05 5.76
C ALA A 184 14.26 15.67 5.10
N GLN A 185 14.67 14.64 5.83
CA GLN A 185 14.50 13.26 5.42
C GLN A 185 13.02 12.88 5.50
N ILE A 186 12.48 12.29 4.43
CA ILE A 186 11.10 11.86 4.37
C ILE A 186 11.00 10.34 4.57
N LEU A 187 10.11 9.92 5.47
CA LEU A 187 9.76 8.52 5.70
C LEU A 187 8.25 8.34 5.51
N THR A 188 7.85 7.31 4.77
CA THR A 188 6.43 7.02 4.52
C THR A 188 5.99 5.77 5.26
N GLY A 189 4.74 5.73 5.69
CA GLY A 189 4.16 4.61 6.43
C GLY A 189 2.63 4.59 6.39
N GLY A 190 2.05 3.67 7.13
CA GLY A 190 0.61 3.39 7.14
C GLY A 190 0.26 2.09 6.42
N LEU A 191 -0.93 1.55 6.71
CA LEU A 191 -1.41 0.30 6.12
C LEU A 191 -1.44 0.31 4.59
N PRO A 192 -1.85 1.41 3.91
CA PRO A 192 -1.81 1.47 2.45
C PRO A 192 -0.40 1.25 1.86
N TYR A 193 0.63 1.84 2.47
CA TYR A 193 2.02 1.62 2.04
C TYR A 193 2.46 0.17 2.25
N ILE A 194 2.10 -0.42 3.39
CA ILE A 194 2.39 -1.83 3.68
C ILE A 194 1.72 -2.74 2.65
N ARG A 195 0.44 -2.52 2.34
CA ARG A 195 -0.31 -3.29 1.32
C ARG A 195 0.29 -3.14 -0.08
N LYS A 196 0.70 -1.92 -0.46
CA LYS A 196 1.41 -1.66 -1.73
C LYS A 196 2.71 -2.46 -1.82
N HIS A 197 3.52 -2.45 -0.77
CA HIS A 197 4.78 -3.21 -0.74
C HIS A 197 4.53 -4.72 -0.80
N ILE A 198 3.60 -5.25 -0.01
CA ILE A 198 3.23 -6.68 -0.06
C ILE A 198 2.82 -7.09 -1.48
N THR A 199 1.91 -6.32 -2.10
CA THR A 199 1.44 -6.62 -3.45
C THR A 199 2.57 -6.56 -4.47
N SER A 200 3.42 -5.54 -4.39
CA SER A 200 4.56 -5.36 -5.28
C SER A 200 5.58 -6.50 -5.13
N ASP A 201 5.92 -6.87 -3.90
CA ASP A 201 6.91 -7.90 -3.60
C ASP A 201 6.42 -9.28 -4.01
N VAL A 202 5.14 -9.61 -3.74
CA VAL A 202 4.52 -10.86 -4.20
C VAL A 202 4.56 -10.97 -5.72
N ASN A 203 4.22 -9.89 -6.43
CA ASN A 203 4.25 -9.87 -7.90
C ASN A 203 5.69 -9.99 -8.44
N HIS A 204 6.65 -9.31 -7.81
CA HIS A 204 8.05 -9.38 -8.18
C HIS A 204 8.62 -10.80 -8.00
N ASP A 205 8.32 -11.41 -6.84
CA ASP A 205 8.72 -12.77 -6.52
C ASP A 205 8.08 -13.77 -7.48
N ALA A 206 6.81 -13.61 -7.85
CA ALA A 206 6.17 -14.48 -8.84
C ALA A 206 6.91 -14.45 -10.19
N VAL A 207 7.31 -13.26 -10.66
CA VAL A 207 8.02 -13.09 -11.95
C VAL A 207 9.42 -13.72 -11.92
N ILE A 208 10.09 -13.77 -10.77
CA ILE A 208 11.44 -14.34 -10.65
C ILE A 208 11.40 -15.84 -10.31
N LEU A 209 10.59 -16.22 -9.31
CA LEU A 209 10.58 -17.57 -8.76
C LEU A 209 9.91 -18.58 -9.70
N ILE A 210 8.84 -18.20 -10.43
CA ILE A 210 8.16 -19.12 -11.34
C ILE A 210 9.09 -19.58 -12.48
N PRO A 211 9.76 -18.70 -13.24
CA PRO A 211 10.72 -19.12 -14.26
C PRO A 211 11.90 -19.88 -13.68
N LEU A 212 12.42 -19.45 -12.53
CA LEU A 212 13.53 -20.13 -11.88
C LEU A 212 13.17 -21.57 -11.50
N ALA A 213 11.98 -21.77 -10.90
CA ALA A 213 11.47 -23.09 -10.57
C ALA A 213 11.30 -23.97 -11.83
N LEU A 214 10.80 -23.42 -12.93
CA LEU A 214 10.68 -24.13 -14.21
C LEU A 214 12.05 -24.51 -14.79
N ILE A 215 13.07 -23.65 -14.69
CA ILE A 215 14.43 -23.95 -15.14
C ILE A 215 15.04 -25.06 -14.29
N ILE A 216 14.91 -25.00 -12.97
CA ILE A 216 15.39 -26.04 -12.05
C ILE A 216 14.69 -27.37 -12.38
N MET A 217 13.37 -27.34 -12.56
CA MET A 217 12.59 -28.51 -12.96
C MET A 217 13.08 -29.08 -14.29
N LEU A 218 13.19 -28.27 -15.35
CA LEU A 218 13.71 -28.70 -16.65
C LEU A 218 15.11 -29.32 -16.54
N THR A 219 15.96 -28.76 -15.69
CA THR A 219 17.32 -29.26 -15.45
C THR A 219 17.29 -30.63 -14.79
N VAL A 220 16.48 -30.80 -13.74
CA VAL A 220 16.31 -32.08 -13.04
C VAL A 220 15.73 -33.14 -13.97
N LEU A 221 14.68 -32.81 -14.74
CA LEU A 221 14.11 -33.73 -15.72
C LEU A 221 15.12 -34.10 -16.80
N LYS A 222 15.89 -33.14 -17.30
CA LYS A 222 16.92 -33.37 -18.32
C LYS A 222 18.02 -34.31 -17.82
N LEU A 223 18.47 -34.13 -16.58
CA LEU A 223 19.45 -35.01 -15.94
C LEU A 223 18.88 -36.41 -15.67
N SER A 224 17.61 -36.50 -15.29
CA SER A 224 16.96 -37.77 -14.99
C SER A 224 16.63 -38.62 -16.22
N LEU A 225 16.16 -37.98 -17.30
CA LEU A 225 15.63 -38.67 -18.48
C LEU A 225 16.62 -38.74 -19.65
N GLY A 226 17.71 -37.95 -19.62
CA GLY A 226 18.78 -37.93 -20.61
C GLY A 226 18.40 -37.31 -21.96
N GLU A 227 17.22 -37.59 -22.49
CA GLU A 227 16.74 -37.12 -23.80
C GLU A 227 15.71 -36.01 -23.70
N TRP A 228 15.82 -34.98 -24.55
CA TRP A 228 14.86 -33.86 -24.57
C TRP A 228 13.43 -34.31 -24.91
N ARG A 229 13.26 -35.33 -25.75
CA ARG A 229 11.94 -35.89 -26.10
C ARG A 229 11.20 -36.43 -24.87
N SER A 230 11.94 -37.05 -23.96
CA SER A 230 11.42 -37.60 -22.71
C SER A 230 11.07 -36.50 -21.70
N VAL A 231 11.75 -35.35 -21.76
CA VAL A 231 11.51 -34.19 -20.88
C VAL A 231 10.22 -33.44 -21.25
N PHE A 232 9.94 -33.27 -22.54
CA PHE A 232 8.78 -32.47 -22.98
C PHE A 232 7.43 -33.06 -22.54
N ILE A 233 7.29 -34.39 -22.54
CA ILE A 233 6.04 -35.06 -22.16
C ILE A 233 5.59 -34.68 -20.73
N PRO A 234 6.39 -34.96 -19.67
CA PRO A 234 6.05 -34.58 -18.30
C PRO A 234 6.03 -33.06 -18.09
N PHE A 235 6.87 -32.30 -18.79
CA PHE A 235 6.86 -30.83 -18.69
C PHE A 235 5.54 -30.21 -19.18
N THR A 236 4.98 -30.70 -20.29
CA THR A 236 3.66 -30.27 -20.76
C THR A 236 2.57 -30.60 -19.75
N VAL A 237 2.64 -31.76 -19.08
CA VAL A 237 1.69 -32.13 -18.02
C VAL A 237 1.77 -31.14 -16.86
N VAL A 238 2.98 -30.75 -16.43
CA VAL A 238 3.15 -29.75 -15.37
C VAL A 238 2.54 -28.41 -15.77
N ILE A 239 2.86 -27.90 -16.97
CA ILE A 239 2.29 -26.62 -17.44
C ILE A 239 0.76 -26.66 -17.46
N LEU A 240 0.17 -27.72 -18.02
CA LEU A 240 -1.28 -27.88 -18.07
C LEU A 240 -1.88 -27.92 -16.65
N SER A 241 -1.25 -28.65 -15.73
CA SER A 241 -1.73 -28.71 -14.34
C SER A 241 -1.68 -27.35 -13.65
N THR A 242 -0.58 -26.59 -13.83
CA THR A 242 -0.41 -25.26 -13.25
C THR A 242 -1.42 -24.26 -13.82
N LEU A 243 -1.66 -24.30 -15.14
CA LEU A 243 -2.67 -23.44 -15.78
C LEU A 243 -4.08 -23.71 -15.24
N VAL A 244 -4.43 -25.00 -15.05
CA VAL A 244 -5.72 -25.38 -14.49
C VAL A 244 -5.85 -24.94 -13.04
N THR A 245 -4.84 -25.19 -12.18
CA THR A 245 -4.90 -24.80 -10.76
C THR A 245 -4.90 -23.29 -10.59
N MET A 246 -4.01 -22.56 -11.26
CA MET A 246 -3.99 -21.09 -11.19
C MET A 246 -5.25 -20.48 -11.79
N GLY A 247 -5.75 -21.01 -12.90
CA GLY A 247 -6.97 -20.52 -13.54
C GLY A 247 -8.25 -20.78 -12.72
N MET A 248 -8.20 -21.68 -11.73
CA MET A 248 -9.29 -21.87 -10.78
C MET A 248 -9.29 -20.86 -9.62
N ILE A 249 -8.16 -20.24 -9.29
CA ILE A 249 -8.05 -19.27 -8.19
C ILE A 249 -9.08 -18.13 -8.31
N PRO A 250 -9.23 -17.44 -9.46
CA PRO A 250 -10.20 -16.35 -9.58
C PRO A 250 -11.67 -16.80 -9.58
N LEU A 251 -11.96 -18.10 -9.58
CA LEU A 251 -13.32 -18.66 -9.53
C LEU A 251 -13.78 -19.00 -8.11
N CYS A 252 -12.86 -19.02 -7.15
CA CYS A 252 -13.10 -19.36 -5.75
C CYS A 252 -13.28 -18.09 -4.92
#